data_AF-A0A388QMJ7-F1
#
_entry.id   AF-A0A388QMJ7-F1
#
_cell.length_a   1.000
_cell.length_b   1.000
_cell.length_c   1.000
_cell.angle_alpha   90.00
_cell.angle_beta   90.00
_cell.angle_gamma   90.00
#
_symmetry.space_group_name_H-M   'P 1'
#
loop_
_entity.id
_entity.type
_entity.pdbx_description
1 polymer ?
#
loop_
_entity_poly.entity_id
_entity_poly.type
_entity_poly.pdbx_seq_one_letter_code
_entity_poly.pdbx_strand_id
1 'polypeptide(L)'
;MVISKENKDFIDSLIDYYISESESYRQIAENFVPEVESVADTAFGIIVGCVYSGFLQAYQNQQQTPGLEDINEFNRILKSRAPLIKKSILDPIREQVKDD
;
A
#
# COMPACT_ATOMS: atom_id res chain seq x y z
N MET A 1 -4.23 -22.51 -2.94
CA MET A 1 -5.37 -21.78 -3.52
C MET A 1 -4.79 -20.49 -4.11
N VAL A 2 -5.31 -20.07 -5.26
CA VAL A 2 -4.99 -18.77 -5.89
C VAL A 2 -5.95 -17.75 -5.28
N ILE A 3 -5.52 -16.51 -5.05
CA ILE A 3 -6.35 -15.46 -4.47
C ILE A 3 -7.64 -15.34 -5.31
N SER A 4 -8.79 -15.29 -4.63
CA SER A 4 -10.08 -15.11 -5.31
C SER A 4 -10.10 -13.81 -6.10
N LYS A 5 -10.92 -13.74 -7.16
CA LYS A 5 -11.05 -12.51 -7.95
C LYS A 5 -11.48 -11.32 -7.08
N GLU A 6 -12.43 -11.54 -6.18
CA GLU A 6 -12.90 -10.52 -5.23
C GLU A 6 -11.76 -10.00 -4.35
N ASN A 7 -10.94 -10.89 -3.78
CA ASN A 7 -9.81 -10.47 -2.95
C ASN A 7 -8.75 -9.74 -3.78
N LYS A 8 -8.54 -10.09 -5.05
CA LYS A 8 -7.64 -9.35 -5.96
C LYS A 8 -8.15 -7.94 -6.25
N ASP A 9 -9.41 -7.81 -6.65
CA ASP A 9 -10.04 -6.53 -6.95
C ASP A 9 -10.00 -5.62 -5.71
N PHE A 10 -10.20 -6.20 -4.52
CA PHE A 10 -10.02 -5.50 -3.24
C PHE A 10 -8.57 -5.04 -3.01
N ILE A 11 -7.57 -5.91 -3.19
CA ILE A 11 -6.14 -5.57 -3.02
C ILE A 11 -5.73 -4.46 -3.99
N ASP A 12 -6.15 -4.54 -5.26
CA ASP A 12 -5.85 -3.52 -6.26
C ASP A 12 -6.44 -2.16 -5.86
N SER A 13 -7.70 -2.14 -5.43
CA SER A 13 -8.37 -0.95 -4.92
C SER A 13 -7.69 -0.38 -3.67
N LEU A 14 -7.23 -1.26 -2.78
CA LEU A 14 -6.52 -0.87 -1.56
C LEU A 14 -5.17 -0.23 -1.87
N ILE A 15 -4.45 -0.77 -2.87
CA ILE A 15 -3.19 -0.18 -3.34
C ILE A 15 -3.45 1.19 -3.98
N ASP A 16 -4.47 1.32 -4.83
CA ASP A 16 -4.84 2.60 -5.45
C ASP A 16 -5.18 3.67 -4.39
N TYR A 17 -5.93 3.27 -3.36
CA TYR A 17 -6.25 4.15 -2.23
C TYR A 17 -4.99 4.64 -1.49
N TYR A 18 -4.06 3.75 -1.14
CA TYR A 18 -2.86 4.20 -0.45
C TYR A 18 -1.90 5.01 -1.34
N ILE A 19 -1.95 4.80 -2.66
CA ILE A 19 -1.25 5.67 -3.62
C ILE A 19 -1.84 7.08 -3.59
N SER A 20 -3.18 7.23 -3.60
CA SER A 20 -3.81 8.56 -3.54
C SER A 20 -3.54 9.27 -2.22
N GLU A 21 -3.43 8.53 -1.12
CA GLU A 21 -3.16 9.05 0.23
C GLU A 21 -1.66 9.14 0.58
N SER A 22 -0.77 8.93 -0.39
CA SER A 22 0.67 8.77 -0.12
C SER A 22 1.37 9.97 0.54
N GLU A 23 0.81 11.18 0.40
CA GLU A 23 1.29 12.38 1.11
C GLU A 23 1.09 12.27 2.62
N SER A 24 -0.07 11.80 3.07
CA SER A 24 -0.37 11.56 4.49
C SER A 24 0.63 10.58 5.11
N TYR A 25 1.00 9.52 4.39
CA TYR A 25 1.99 8.54 4.85
C TYR A 25 3.41 9.09 4.90
N ARG A 26 3.74 10.01 3.97
CA ARG A 26 5.01 10.73 4.01
C ARG A 26 5.09 11.63 5.24
N GLN A 27 4.04 12.40 5.53
CA GLN A 27 3.99 13.25 6.74
C GLN A 27 4.11 12.42 8.03
N ILE A 28 3.48 11.24 8.08
CA ILE A 28 3.66 10.31 9.19
C ILE A 28 5.14 9.90 9.31
N ALA A 29 5.78 9.51 8.20
CA ALA A 29 7.18 9.10 8.18
C ALA A 29 8.16 10.22 8.61
N GLU A 30 7.83 11.49 8.35
CA GLU A 30 8.63 12.65 8.76
C GLU A 30 8.73 12.78 10.29
N ASN A 31 7.71 12.34 11.04
CA ASN A 31 7.72 12.37 12.51
C ASN A 31 8.71 11.39 13.16
N PHE A 32 9.26 10.46 12.37
CA PHE A 32 10.25 9.48 12.85
C PHE A 32 11.68 9.91 12.53
N VAL A 33 11.91 11.16 12.11
CA VAL A 33 13.25 11.72 12.01
C VAL A 33 13.66 12.20 13.41
N PRO A 34 14.85 11.84 13.93
CA PRO A 34 16.01 11.27 13.21
C PRO A 34 16.14 9.73 13.25
N GLU A 35 15.19 8.99 13.80
CA GLU A 35 15.25 7.53 13.91
C GLU A 35 15.25 6.81 12.55
N VAL A 36 14.72 7.44 11.51
CA VAL A 36 14.73 6.94 10.12
C VAL A 36 15.63 7.78 9.22
N GLU A 37 16.41 7.11 8.36
CA GLU A 37 17.33 7.78 7.43
C GLU A 37 16.65 8.28 6.14
N SER A 38 15.53 7.66 5.75
CA SER A 38 14.82 7.94 4.50
C SER A 38 13.32 7.97 4.74
N VAL A 39 12.75 9.17 4.81
CA VAL A 39 11.30 9.39 4.91
C VAL A 39 10.55 8.65 3.80
N ALA A 40 11.08 8.69 2.57
CA ALA A 40 10.43 8.05 1.43
C ALA A 40 10.44 6.52 1.50
N ASP A 41 11.48 5.90 2.07
CA ASP A 41 11.51 4.44 2.28
C ASP A 41 10.63 4.03 3.47
N THR A 42 10.62 4.83 4.53
CA THR A 42 9.72 4.64 5.68
C THR A 42 8.26 4.72 5.25
N ALA A 43 7.86 5.76 4.50
CA ALA A 43 6.50 5.90 3.98
C ALA A 43 6.11 4.73 3.06
N PHE A 44 7.04 4.29 2.20
CA PHE A 44 6.82 3.12 1.35
C PHE A 44 6.58 1.86 2.19
N GLY A 45 7.39 1.63 3.22
CA GLY A 45 7.23 0.52 4.15
C GLY A 45 5.89 0.57 4.90
N ILE A 46 5.45 1.75 5.34
CA ILE A 46 4.15 1.94 5.99
C ILE A 46 3.02 1.54 5.04
N ILE A 47 3.01 2.07 3.82
CA ILE A 47 1.97 1.75 2.82
C ILE A 47 1.94 0.25 2.53
N VAL A 48 3.10 -0.37 2.27
CA VAL A 48 3.18 -1.82 2.02
C VAL A 48 2.66 -2.63 3.21
N GLY A 49 3.01 -2.22 4.44
CA GLY A 49 2.52 -2.83 5.67
C GLY A 49 1.00 -2.69 5.85
N CYS A 50 0.43 -1.53 5.51
CA CYS A 50 -1.01 -1.30 5.52
C CYS A 50 -1.75 -2.16 4.49
N VAL A 51 -1.24 -2.26 3.26
CA VAL A 51 -1.80 -3.14 2.21
C VAL A 51 -1.79 -4.60 2.67
N TYR A 52 -0.67 -5.07 3.23
CA TYR A 52 -0.55 -6.44 3.74
C TYR A 52 -1.54 -6.70 4.90
N SER A 53 -1.69 -5.74 5.81
CA SER A 53 -2.64 -5.85 6.91
C SER A 53 -4.08 -5.93 6.40
N GLY A 54 -4.44 -5.10 5.40
CA GLY A 54 -5.76 -5.15 4.76
C GLY A 54 -6.00 -6.47 4.02
N PHE A 55 -4.99 -7.02 3.34
CA PHE A 55 -5.05 -8.36 2.74
C PHE A 55 -5.36 -9.44 3.80
N LEU A 56 -4.65 -9.45 4.92
CA LEU A 56 -4.92 -10.40 6.01
C LEU A 56 -6.32 -10.21 6.59
N GLN A 57 -6.76 -8.95 6.77
CA GLN A 57 -8.08 -8.63 7.28
C GLN A 57 -9.20 -9.11 6.36
N ALA A 58 -9.04 -9.03 5.03
CA ALA A 58 -10.01 -9.54 4.07
C ALA A 58 -10.23 -11.06 4.24
N TYR A 59 -9.15 -11.84 4.42
CA TYR A 59 -9.25 -13.27 4.72
C TYR A 59 -9.91 -13.52 6.06
N GLN A 60 -9.53 -12.77 7.10
CA GLN A 60 -10.14 -12.90 8.43
C GLN A 60 -11.64 -12.63 8.42
N ASN A 61 -12.10 -11.61 7.67
CA ASN A 61 -13.52 -11.29 7.53
C ASN A 61 -14.32 -12.43 6.87
N GLN A 62 -13.67 -13.24 6.04
CA GLN A 62 -14.23 -14.44 5.42
C GLN A 62 -14.06 -15.70 6.29
N GLN A 63 -13.55 -15.55 7.52
CA GLN A 63 -13.18 -16.66 8.42
C GLN A 63 -12.15 -17.62 7.79
N GLN A 64 -11.26 -17.07 6.97
CA GLN A 64 -10.21 -17.78 6.27
C GLN A 64 -8.82 -17.36 6.74
N THR A 65 -7.82 -18.13 6.35
CA THR A 65 -6.41 -17.80 6.53
C THR A 65 -5.71 -18.01 5.19
N PRO A 66 -4.91 -17.04 4.71
CA PRO A 66 -4.23 -17.18 3.43
C PRO A 66 -3.18 -18.30 3.51
N GLY A 67 -3.14 -19.13 2.47
CA GLY A 67 -2.09 -20.13 2.31
C GLY A 67 -0.82 -19.55 1.71
N LEU A 68 0.20 -20.40 1.56
CA LEU A 68 1.48 -20.02 0.96
C LEU A 68 1.34 -19.50 -0.48
N GLU A 69 0.44 -20.11 -1.26
CA GLU A 69 0.17 -19.70 -2.64
C GLU A 69 -0.48 -18.32 -2.71
N ASP A 70 -1.44 -18.03 -1.82
CA ASP A 70 -2.08 -16.71 -1.71
C ASP A 70 -1.04 -15.64 -1.38
N ILE A 71 -0.18 -15.89 -0.40
CA ILE A 71 0.90 -14.95 0.00
C ILE A 71 1.88 -14.73 -1.17
N ASN A 72 2.25 -15.78 -1.89
CA ASN A 72 3.15 -15.67 -3.04
C ASN A 72 2.53 -14.84 -4.17
N GLU A 73 1.23 -14.99 -4.42
CA GLU A 73 0.52 -14.18 -5.41
C GLU A 73 0.39 -12.73 -4.97
N PHE A 74 0.03 -12.48 -3.72
CA PHE A 74 -0.01 -11.14 -3.13
C PHE A 74 1.33 -10.42 -3.28
N ASN A 75 2.45 -11.09 -2.99
CA ASN A 75 3.79 -10.53 -3.15
C ASN A 75 4.11 -10.16 -4.60
N ARG A 76 3.57 -10.90 -5.59
CA ARG A 76 3.74 -10.56 -7.01
C ARG A 76 2.95 -9.32 -7.39
N ILE A 77 1.72 -9.17 -6.88
CA ILE A 77 0.88 -7.98 -7.07
C ILE A 77 1.58 -6.76 -6.45
N LEU A 78 2.03 -6.85 -5.19
CA LEU A 78 2.76 -5.76 -4.56
C LEU A 78 4.04 -5.40 -5.33
N LYS A 79 4.81 -6.39 -5.75
CA LYS A 79 6.06 -6.15 -6.49
C LYS A 79 5.83 -5.43 -7.82
N SER A 80 4.73 -5.73 -8.53
CA SER A 80 4.41 -5.04 -9.78
C SER A 80 3.94 -3.59 -9.55
N ARG A 81 3.32 -3.31 -8.40
CA ARG A 81 2.79 -1.99 -8.02
C ARG A 81 3.79 -1.12 -7.26
N ALA A 82 4.84 -1.71 -6.70
CA ALA A 82 5.86 -1.03 -5.91
C ALA A 82 6.46 0.24 -6.57
N PRO A 83 6.77 0.25 -7.89
CA PRO A 83 7.25 1.47 -8.55
C PRO A 83 6.24 2.62 -8.51
N LEU A 84 4.94 2.33 -8.62
CA LEU A 84 3.88 3.33 -8.58
C LEU A 84 3.72 3.91 -7.17
N ILE A 85 3.74 3.04 -6.14
CA ILE A 85 3.72 3.45 -4.73
C ILE A 85 4.93 4.35 -4.43
N LYS A 86 6.13 3.94 -4.86
CA LYS A 86 7.33 4.74 -4.61
C LYS A 86 7.26 6.10 -5.31
N LYS A 87 6.76 6.12 -6.55
CA LYS A 87 6.59 7.35 -7.31
C LYS A 87 5.63 8.31 -6.63
N SER A 88 4.48 7.85 -6.14
CA SER A 88 3.48 8.73 -5.51
C SER A 88 3.99 9.40 -4.23
N ILE A 89 4.89 8.75 -3.50
CA ILE A 89 5.55 9.32 -2.32
C ILE A 89 6.58 10.41 -2.70
N LEU A 90 7.35 10.18 -3.77
CA LEU A 90 8.41 11.09 -4.23
C LEU A 90 7.84 12.31 -4.94
N ASP A 91 6.83 12.09 -5.78
CA ASP A 91 6.11 13.09 -6.56
C ASP A 91 4.65 13.11 -6.10
N PRO A 92 4.34 13.72 -4.93
CA PRO A 92 2.96 13.82 -4.47
C PRO A 92 2.14 14.49 -5.58
N ILE A 93 1.02 13.85 -5.94
CA ILE A 93 0.09 14.38 -6.94
C ILE A 93 -0.37 15.72 -6.37
N ARG A 94 0.15 16.82 -6.91
CA ARG A 94 -0.40 18.14 -6.62
C ARG A 94 -1.84 18.08 -7.09
N GLU A 95 -2.78 18.02 -6.16
CA GLU A 95 -4.13 18.47 -6.46
C GLU A 95 -3.97 19.85 -7.11
N GLN A 96 -4.41 19.96 -8.36
CA GLN A 96 -4.57 21.26 -8.96
C GLN A 96 -5.63 21.96 -8.12
N VAL A 97 -5.17 22.77 -7.16
CA VAL A 97 -5.96 23.86 -6.60
C VAL A 97 -6.39 24.67 -7.81
N LYS A 98 -7.64 24.45 -8.25
CA LYS A 98 -8.32 25.42 -9.10
C LYS A 98 -8.53 26.62 -8.20
N ASP A 99 -7.68 27.63 -8.38
CA ASP A 99 -7.98 28.97 -7.93
C ASP A 99 -9.27 29.41 -8.65
N ASP A 100 -10.36 29.54 -7.89
CA ASP A 100 -11.59 30.24 -8.29
C ASP A 100 -11.43 31.75 -8.04
#